data_AF-A0A078K3I9-F1
#
_entry.id   AF-A0A078K3I9-F1
#
_cell.length_a   1.000
_cell.length_b   1.000
_cell.length_c   1.000
_cell.angle_alpha   90.00
_cell.angle_beta   90.00
_cell.angle_gamma   90.00
#
_symmetry.space_group_name_H-M   'P 1'
#
loop_
_entity.id
_entity.type
_entity.pdbx_description
1 polymer ?
#
loop_
_entity_poly.entity_id
_entity_poly.type
_entity_poly.pdbx_seq_one_letter_code
_entity_poly.pdbx_strand_id
1 'polypeptide(L)' 'MNINGIKKQNEIILMDKHGVKCVTKLVRDGSKYGKRGLGKGCKDFCEANDVLKIGQPFMSELVWEDSVPVLRSK' A
#
# COMPACT_ATOMS: atom_id res chain seq x y z
N MET A 1 -6.28 -17.07 8.00
CA MET A 1 -7.17 -16.72 6.86
C MET A 1 -6.52 -15.58 6.11
N ASN A 2 -6.18 -15.73 4.83
CA ASN A 2 -5.66 -14.64 4.02
C ASN A 2 -6.85 -13.96 3.33
N ILE A 3 -7.47 -13.02 4.06
CA ILE A 3 -8.75 -12.40 3.70
C ILE A 3 -8.71 -11.68 2.35
N ASN A 4 -7.52 -11.23 1.94
CA ASN A 4 -7.34 -10.37 0.78
C ASN A 4 -6.52 -11.02 -0.34
N GLY A 5 -6.30 -12.35 -0.34
CA GLY A 5 -5.61 -13.04 -1.44
C GLY A 5 -4.11 -12.76 -1.63
N ILE A 6 -3.51 -11.83 -0.86
CA ILE A 6 -2.09 -11.44 -0.97
C ILE A 6 -1.18 -12.57 -0.44
N LYS A 7 -0.86 -13.55 -1.28
CA LYS A 7 -0.03 -14.71 -0.92
C LYS A 7 1.45 -14.39 -1.10
N LYS A 8 2.22 -14.34 -0.01
CA LYS A 8 3.71 -14.28 -0.01
C LYS A 8 4.34 -13.19 -0.89
N GLN A 9 3.58 -12.23 -1.38
CA GLN A 9 4.13 -11.15 -2.20
C GLN A 9 4.87 -10.16 -1.33
N ASN A 10 6.08 -9.85 -1.78
CA ASN A 10 6.91 -8.85 -1.15
C ASN A 10 6.64 -7.46 -1.72
N GLU A 11 5.81 -7.35 -2.76
CA GLU A 11 5.57 -6.12 -3.51
C GLU A 11 4.07 -5.89 -3.73
N ILE A 12 3.67 -4.63 -3.67
CA ILE A 12 2.33 -4.11 -3.95
C ILE A 12 2.50 -2.80 -4.73
N ILE A 13 1.59 -2.50 -5.63
CA ILE A 13 1.58 -1.22 -6.34
C ILE A 13 0.70 -0.23 -5.56
N LEU A 14 1.21 0.97 -5.30
CA LEU A 14 0.42 2.09 -4.84
C LEU A 14 0.06 2.95 -6.06
N MET A 15 -1.22 3.22 -6.27
CA MET A 15 -1.70 4.09 -7.35
C MET A 15 -2.39 5.30 -6.75
N ASP A 16 -1.80 6.49 -6.92
CA ASP A 16 -2.36 7.73 -6.37
C ASP A 16 -3.59 8.21 -7.14
N LYS A 17 -4.23 9.28 -6.64
CA LYS A 17 -5.41 9.90 -7.25
C LYS A 17 -5.17 10.46 -8.67
N HIS A 18 -3.91 10.62 -9.06
CA HIS A 18 -3.51 11.05 -10.41
C HIS A 18 -3.21 9.86 -11.34
N GLY A 19 -3.35 8.62 -10.85
CA GLY A 19 -3.06 7.40 -11.59
C GLY A 19 -1.58 7.03 -11.65
N VAL A 20 -0.70 7.74 -10.91
CA VAL A 20 0.73 7.44 -10.87
C VAL A 20 0.96 6.20 -10.03
N LYS A 21 1.70 5.24 -10.59
CA LYS A 21 2.01 3.95 -9.95
C LYS A 21 3.39 3.98 -9.31
N CYS A 22 3.47 3.54 -8.05
CA CYS A 22 4.71 3.32 -7.32
C CYS A 22 4.75 1.87 -6.81
N VAL A 23 5.76 1.10 -7.20
CA VAL A 23 6.00 -0.24 -6.64
C VAL A 23 6.61 -0.07 -5.25
N THR A 24 5.99 -0.67 -4.22
CA THR A 24 6.53 -0.67 -2.86
C THR A 24 6.63 -2.08 -2.30
N LYS A 25 7.56 -2.26 -1.35
CA LYS A 25 7.78 -3.54 -0.69
C LYS A 25 7.03 -3.64 0.63
N LEU A 26 6.49 -4.82 0.92
CA LEU A 26 5.92 -5.13 2.24
C LEU A 26 7.04 -5.47 3.22
N VAL A 27 7.36 -4.52 4.10
CA VAL A 27 8.42 -4.65 5.12
C VAL A 27 7.87 -5.25 6.41
N ARG A 28 8.73 -5.88 7.22
CA ARG A 28 8.35 -6.30 8.57
C ARG A 28 8.43 -5.10 9.50
N ASP A 29 7.39 -4.87 10.26
CA ASP A 29 7.38 -3.83 11.29
C ASP A 29 7.69 -4.46 12.66
N GLY A 30 8.97 -4.37 13.06
CA GLY A 30 9.47 -4.87 14.34
C GLY A 30 9.71 -6.39 14.44
N SER A 31 10.19 -6.81 15.61
CA SER A 31 10.50 -8.21 15.95
C SER A 31 9.29 -9.02 16.40
N LYS A 32 8.15 -8.37 16.67
CA LYS A 32 6.92 -9.02 17.14
C LYS A 32 6.00 -9.35 15.96
N TYR A 33 6.03 -10.62 15.59
CA TYR A 33 5.04 -11.39 14.82
C TYR A 33 3.97 -10.62 14.03
N GLY A 34 4.09 -10.67 12.69
CA GLY A 34 2.94 -10.63 11.77
C GLY A 34 2.56 -9.27 11.20
N LYS A 35 3.02 -8.15 11.78
CA LYS A 35 2.77 -6.82 11.21
C LYS A 35 3.63 -6.57 9.97
N ARG A 36 2.98 -6.20 8.86
CA ARG A 36 3.64 -5.77 7.63
C ARG A 36 3.32 -4.29 7.41
N GLY A 37 4.34 -3.51 7.12
CA GLY A 37 4.22 -2.11 6.71
C GLY A 37 4.44 -1.96 5.21
N LEU A 38 4.06 -0.81 4.67
CA LEU A 38 4.48 -0.35 3.35
C LEU A 38 5.88 0.25 3.46
N GLY A 39 6.77 -0.13 2.54
CA GLY A 39 8.15 0.34 2.52
C GLY A 39 8.33 1.69 1.84
N LYS A 40 9.46 1.84 1.15
CA LYS A 40 9.79 3.06 0.39
C LYS A 40 8.66 3.44 -0.59
N GLY A 41 8.37 4.73 -0.71
CA GLY A 41 7.31 5.27 -1.58
C GLY A 41 5.95 5.43 -0.89
N CYS A 42 5.74 4.87 0.31
CA CYS A 42 4.48 5.04 1.05
C CYS A 42 4.22 6.50 1.43
N LYS A 43 5.26 7.24 1.84
CA LYS A 43 5.13 8.66 2.22
C LYS A 43 4.74 9.51 1.02
N ASP A 44 5.44 9.36 -0.10
CA ASP A 44 5.18 10.10 -1.33
C ASP A 44 3.77 9.82 -1.86
N PHE A 45 3.32 8.57 -1.77
CA PHE A 45 1.94 8.19 -2.07
C PHE A 45 0.93 8.92 -1.17
N CYS A 46 1.16 8.99 0.15
CA CYS A 46 0.27 9.73 1.05
C CYS A 46 0.19 11.22 0.68
N GLU A 47 1.34 11.85 0.43
CA GLU A 47 1.41 13.28 0.03
C GLU A 47 0.70 13.53 -1.31
N ALA A 48 0.88 12.64 -2.30
CA ALA A 48 0.18 12.69 -3.58
C ALA A 48 -1.34 12.51 -3.46
N ASN A 49 -1.84 12.02 -2.32
CA ASN A 49 -3.26 11.88 -2.01
C ASN A 49 -3.74 12.90 -0.96
N ASP A 50 -3.04 14.02 -0.81
CA ASP A 50 -3.33 15.11 0.14
C ASP A 50 -3.37 14.68 1.63
N VAL A 51 -2.73 13.57 1.98
CA VAL A 51 -2.61 13.11 3.37
C VAL A 51 -1.37 13.75 4.01
N LEU A 52 -1.56 14.95 4.55
CA LEU A 52 -0.46 15.81 5.02
C LEU A 52 -0.22 15.72 6.53
N LYS A 53 -1.07 15.00 7.27
CA LYS A 53 -0.99 14.90 8.74
C LYS A 53 -1.14 13.46 9.21
N ILE A 54 -0.41 13.10 10.26
CA ILE A 54 -0.57 11.82 10.95
C ILE A 54 -2.00 11.74 11.50
N GLY A 55 -2.66 10.60 11.30
CA GLY A 55 -4.04 10.37 11.74
C GLY A 55 -5.10 10.91 10.79
N GLN A 56 -4.72 11.61 9.71
CA GLN A 56 -5.66 11.99 8.67
C GLN A 56 -6.16 10.72 7.94
N PRO A 57 -7.47 10.48 7.90
CA PRO A 57 -8.02 9.33 7.20
C PRO A 57 -7.94 9.55 5.68
N PHE A 58 -7.79 8.46 4.95
CA PHE A 58 -7.91 8.42 3.50
C PHE A 58 -8.58 7.10 3.09
N MET A 59 -9.16 7.08 1.89
CA MET A 59 -9.76 5.88 1.34
C MET A 59 -8.90 5.34 0.19
N SER A 60 -8.78 4.02 0.14
CA SER A 60 -8.19 3.32 -0.98
C SER A 60 -8.89 1.99 -1.18
N GLU A 61 -8.89 1.52 -2.41
CA GLU A 61 -9.42 0.22 -2.78
C GLU A 61 -8.29 -0.73 -3.17
N LEU A 62 -8.48 -2.01 -2.87
CA LEU A 62 -7.60 -3.07 -3.33
C LEU A 62 -8.16 -3.61 -4.66
N VAL A 63 -7.38 -3.44 -5.73
CA VAL A 63 -7.62 -4.07 -7.04
C VAL A 63 -6.45 -4.97 -7.42
N TRP A 64 -6.58 -5.72 -8.51
CA TRP A 64 -5.57 -6.66 -8.97
C TRP A 64 -5.17 -6.36 -10.42
N GLU A 65 -3.87 -6.25 -10.66
CA GLU A 65 -3.27 -6.26 -12.00
C GLU A 65 -2.54 -7.58 -12.17
N ASP A 66 -3.12 -8.49 -12.96
CA ASP A 66 -2.71 -9.90 -13.05
C ASP A 66 -2.68 -10.57 -11.67
N SER A 67 -1.48 -10.87 -11.17
CA SER A 67 -1.27 -11.42 -9.83
C SER A 67 -0.81 -10.37 -8.83
N VAL A 68 -0.58 -9.12 -9.25
CA VAL A 68 0.00 -8.07 -8.40
C VAL A 68 -1.12 -7.22 -7.77
N PRO A 69 -1.18 -7.11 -6.43
CA PRO A 69 -2.15 -6.27 -5.77
C PRO A 69 -1.82 -4.80 -6.00
N VAL A 70 -2.87 -3.99 -6.16
CA VAL A 70 -2.78 -2.54 -6.34
C VAL A 70 -3.68 -1.87 -5.32
N LEU A 71 -3.09 -1.02 -4.47
CA LEU A 71 -3.84 -0.12 -3.59
C LEU A 71 -4.06 1.19 -4.35
N ARG A 72 -5.29 1.38 -4.85
CA ARG A 72 -5.67 2.55 -5.64
C ARG A 72 -6.40 3.57 -4.77
N SER A 73 -5.94 4.81 -4.81
CA SER A 73 -6.60 5.92 -4.13
C SER A 73 -7.96 6.22 -4.77
N LYS A 74 -8.91 6.64 -3.93
CA LYS A 74 -10.28 7.01 -4.34
C LYS A 74 -10.41 8.50 -4.55
#